data_AF-A0A485F8V1-F1
#
_entry.id   AF-A0A485F8V1-F1
#
_cell.length_a   1.000
_cell.length_b   1.000
_cell.length_c   1.000
_cell.angle_alpha   90.00
_cell.angle_beta   90.00
_cell.angle_gamma   90.00
#
_symmetry.space_group_name_H-M   'P 1'
#
loop_
_entity.id
_entity.type
_entity.pdbx_description
1 polymer ?
#
loop_
_entity_poly.entity_id
_entity_poly.type
_entity_poly.pdbx_seq_one_letter_code
_entity_poly.pdbx_strand_id
1 'polypeptide(L)'
;MDYQNNVSEERVAEMIWDAVSEGATLKDVHGIPQDMMDGLYAHAYEFYNQGRLDEAETFFRFLCIYDFYNPDYTMGLAAVCQLKKQFQKACDLYAVAFTLLKNDYRPVFFYRAVSIINA
;
A
#
# COMPACT_ATOMS: atom_id res chain seq x y z
N MET A 1 30.11 -25.38 -5.11
CA MET A 1 29.05 -26.23 -4.52
C MET A 1 28.57 -25.50 -3.30
N ASP A 2 27.55 -24.68 -3.52
CA ASP A 2 27.12 -23.55 -2.69
C ASP A 2 26.02 -23.98 -1.72
N TYR A 3 26.40 -24.65 -0.64
CA TYR A 3 25.47 -25.19 0.36
C TYR A 3 25.24 -24.31 1.59
N GLN A 4 25.68 -23.04 1.57
CA GLN A 4 25.55 -22.12 2.72
C GLN A 4 24.51 -21.00 2.56
N ASN A 5 23.86 -20.84 1.40
CA ASN A 5 22.92 -19.74 1.16
C ASN A 5 21.42 -20.09 1.28
N ASN A 6 21.02 -21.36 1.35
CA ASN A 6 19.59 -21.73 1.48
C ASN A 6 19.06 -21.65 2.93
N VAL A 7 19.91 -21.92 3.92
CA VAL A 7 19.48 -21.98 5.34
C VAL A 7 19.18 -20.59 5.94
N SER A 8 19.62 -19.52 5.28
CA SER A 8 19.30 -18.14 5.66
C SER A 8 17.98 -17.64 5.05
N GLU A 9 17.69 -17.96 3.80
CA GLU A 9 16.50 -17.43 3.12
C GLU A 9 15.21 -18.06 3.64
N GLU A 10 15.21 -19.37 3.92
CA GLU A 10 14.03 -20.08 4.44
C GLU A 10 13.70 -19.64 5.88
N ARG A 11 14.71 -19.46 6.74
CA ARG A 11 14.52 -18.91 8.10
C ARG A 11 14.13 -17.44 8.09
N VAL A 12 14.63 -16.65 7.15
CA VAL A 12 14.22 -15.25 6.98
C VAL A 12 12.78 -15.18 6.48
N ALA A 13 12.38 -16.06 5.57
CA ALA A 13 10.99 -16.17 5.12
C ALA A 13 10.03 -16.58 6.24
N GLU A 14 10.41 -17.53 7.10
CA GLU A 14 9.64 -17.89 8.30
C GLU A 14 9.52 -16.71 9.28
N MET A 15 10.61 -16.00 9.56
CA MET A 15 10.55 -14.80 10.43
C MET A 15 9.70 -13.68 9.84
N ILE A 16 9.77 -13.46 8.52
CA ILE A 16 8.90 -12.51 7.82
C ILE A 16 7.44 -12.97 7.92
N TRP A 17 7.18 -14.27 7.74
CA TRP A 17 5.83 -14.83 7.81
C TRP A 17 5.22 -14.73 9.20
N ASP A 18 5.99 -15.02 10.25
CA ASP A 18 5.56 -14.88 11.64
C ASP A 18 5.31 -13.41 11.99
N ALA A 19 6.21 -12.51 11.59
CA ALA A 19 6.04 -11.08 11.80
C ALA A 19 4.79 -10.53 11.07
N VAL A 20 4.57 -10.93 9.81
CA VAL A 20 3.37 -10.58 9.05
C VAL A 20 2.11 -11.17 9.70
N SER A 21 2.18 -12.40 10.23
CA SER A 21 1.08 -13.06 10.93
C SER A 21 0.74 -12.40 12.27
N GLU A 22 1.72 -11.80 12.94
CA GLU A 22 1.57 -10.98 14.14
C GLU A 22 1.14 -9.53 13.85
N GLY A 23 1.07 -9.17 12.56
CA GLY A 23 0.66 -7.84 12.10
C GLY A 23 1.78 -6.80 12.07
N ALA A 24 3.05 -7.22 12.18
CA ALA A 24 4.19 -6.37 11.88
C ALA A 24 4.29 -6.14 10.36
N THR A 25 4.68 -4.93 9.98
CA THR A 25 4.84 -4.57 8.57
C THR A 25 6.22 -4.98 8.04
N LEU A 26 6.39 -5.08 6.72
CA LEU A 26 7.72 -5.28 6.14
C LEU A 26 8.69 -4.15 6.51
N LYS A 27 8.18 -2.94 6.73
CA LYS A 27 8.96 -1.81 7.28
C LYS A 27 9.50 -2.13 8.69
N ASP A 28 8.70 -2.74 9.56
CA ASP A 28 9.14 -3.14 10.90
C ASP A 28 10.16 -4.28 10.84
N VAL A 29 9.96 -5.25 9.94
CA VAL A 29 10.87 -6.39 9.76
C VAL A 29 12.21 -5.97 9.15
N HIS A 30 12.20 -5.05 8.19
CA HIS A 30 13.41 -4.52 7.56
C HIS A 30 14.05 -3.35 8.33
N GLY A 31 13.43 -2.89 9.42
CA GLY A 31 13.92 -1.75 10.21
C GLY A 31 14.01 -0.46 9.41
N ILE A 32 13.13 -0.27 8.41
CA ILE A 32 13.15 0.93 7.57
C ILE A 32 12.68 2.12 8.42
N PRO A 33 13.52 3.16 8.56
CA PRO A 33 13.17 4.29 9.39
C PRO A 33 12.04 5.13 8.75
N GLN A 34 11.20 5.73 9.58
CA GLN A 34 9.99 6.46 9.14
C GLN A 34 10.32 7.62 8.19
N ASP A 35 11.44 8.29 8.41
CA ASP A 35 11.95 9.39 7.58
C ASP A 35 12.19 8.97 6.11
N MET A 36 12.65 7.73 5.89
CA MET A 36 12.80 7.17 4.55
C MET A 36 11.44 6.93 3.89
N MET A 37 10.44 6.47 4.63
CA MET A 37 9.07 6.29 4.13
C MET A 37 8.43 7.64 3.77
N ASP A 38 8.62 8.65 4.62
CA ASP A 38 8.12 10.01 4.39
C ASP A 38 8.77 10.64 3.16
N GLY A 39 10.08 10.42 2.96
CA GLY A 39 10.80 10.84 1.76
C GLY A 39 10.27 10.16 0.49
N LEU A 40 10.02 8.85 0.56
CA LEU A 40 9.47 8.08 -0.56
C LEU A 40 8.05 8.54 -0.92
N TYR A 41 7.23 8.87 0.08
CA TYR A 41 5.90 9.44 -0.09
C TYR A 41 5.94 10.83 -0.71
N ALA A 42 6.85 11.69 -0.26
CA ALA A 42 7.04 13.03 -0.85
C ALA A 42 7.40 12.92 -2.34
N HIS A 43 8.31 12.01 -2.70
CA HIS A 43 8.66 11.74 -4.09
C HIS A 43 7.47 11.20 -4.90
N ALA A 44 6.69 10.27 -4.34
CA ALA A 44 5.48 9.75 -4.99
C ALA A 44 4.46 10.88 -5.29
N TYR A 45 4.27 11.80 -4.35
CA TYR A 45 3.41 12.98 -4.51
C TYR A 45 3.95 13.96 -5.55
N GLU A 46 5.26 14.16 -5.59
CA GLU A 46 5.88 15.01 -6.60
C GLU A 46 5.68 14.43 -8.01
N PHE A 47 5.88 13.12 -8.21
CA PHE A 47 5.59 12.45 -9.48
C PHE A 47 4.11 12.51 -9.85
N TYR A 48 3.22 12.37 -8.86
CA TYR A 48 1.78 12.56 -9.04
C TYR A 48 1.46 13.97 -9.57
N ASN A 49 2.01 15.01 -8.95
CA ASN A 49 1.81 16.40 -9.36
C ASN A 49 2.44 16.73 -10.73
N GLN A 50 3.55 16.07 -11.08
CA GLN A 50 4.19 16.18 -12.39
C GLN A 50 3.45 15.40 -13.49
N GLY A 51 2.41 14.62 -13.15
CA GLY A 51 1.68 13.77 -14.10
C GLY A 51 2.44 12.49 -14.52
N ARG A 52 3.56 12.17 -13.84
CA ARG A 52 4.33 10.92 -14.05
C ARG A 52 3.67 9.77 -13.29
N LEU A 53 2.47 9.40 -13.76
CA LEU A 53 1.60 8.46 -13.08
C LEU A 53 2.19 7.06 -12.95
N ASP A 54 3.00 6.59 -13.91
CA ASP A 54 3.62 5.26 -13.87
C ASP A 54 4.66 5.13 -12.74
N GLU A 55 5.40 6.21 -12.50
CA GLU A 55 6.41 6.27 -11.44
C GLU A 55 5.73 6.43 -10.09
N ALA A 56 4.77 7.36 -10.00
CA ALA A 56 3.94 7.52 -8.81
C ALA A 56 3.30 6.20 -8.40
N GLU A 57 2.70 5.45 -9.33
CA GLU A 57 2.12 4.12 -9.08
C GLU A 57 3.15 3.16 -8.46
N THR A 58 4.36 3.14 -9.01
CA THR A 58 5.43 2.26 -8.52
C THR A 58 5.82 2.61 -7.09
N PHE A 59 6.02 3.89 -6.78
CA PHE A 59 6.35 4.34 -5.43
C PHE A 59 5.21 4.09 -4.44
N PHE A 60 3.96 4.39 -4.79
CA PHE A 60 2.81 4.10 -3.94
C PHE A 60 2.62 2.60 -3.70
N ARG A 61 2.87 1.76 -4.71
CA ARG A 61 2.81 0.30 -4.57
C ARG A 61 3.89 -0.19 -3.61
N PHE A 62 5.11 0.35 -3.68
CA PHE A 62 6.16 0.04 -2.71
C PHE A 62 5.74 0.45 -1.30
N LEU A 63 5.23 1.67 -1.11
CA LEU A 63 4.73 2.13 0.20
C LEU A 63 3.65 1.20 0.76
N CYS A 64 2.72 0.73 -0.07
CA CYS A 64 1.68 -0.23 0.35
C CYS A 64 2.25 -1.61 0.74
N ILE A 65 3.32 -2.08 0.08
CA ILE A 65 3.96 -3.35 0.43
C ILE A 65 4.72 -3.21 1.77
N TYR A 66 5.40 -2.08 1.96
CA TYR A 66 6.20 -1.84 3.15
C TYR A 66 5.36 -1.53 4.38
N ASP A 67 4.24 -0.83 4.22
CA ASP A 67 3.33 -0.47 5.30
C ASP A 67 1.88 -0.55 4.80
N PHE A 68 1.37 -1.79 4.77
CA PHE A 68 0.02 -2.09 4.29
C PHE A 68 -1.07 -1.56 5.23
N TYR A 69 -0.77 -1.28 6.50
CA TYR A 69 -1.77 -0.79 7.46
C TYR A 69 -2.10 0.68 7.29
N ASN A 70 -1.29 1.44 6.54
CA ASN A 70 -1.55 2.85 6.30
C ASN A 70 -2.53 3.04 5.12
N PRO A 71 -3.77 3.52 5.39
CA PRO A 71 -4.76 3.72 4.34
C PRO A 71 -4.37 4.83 3.36
N ASP A 72 -3.52 5.79 3.76
CA ASP A 72 -3.13 6.93 2.91
C ASP A 72 -2.29 6.48 1.72
N TYR A 73 -1.47 5.44 1.86
CA TYR A 73 -0.68 4.88 0.77
C TYR A 73 -1.56 4.17 -0.26
N THR A 74 -2.53 3.38 0.23
CA THR A 74 -3.49 2.67 -0.63
C THR A 74 -4.40 3.68 -1.35
N MET A 75 -4.79 4.75 -0.67
CA MET A 75 -5.56 5.86 -1.24
C MET A 75 -4.79 6.59 -2.35
N GLY A 76 -3.50 6.87 -2.13
CA GLY A 76 -2.62 7.47 -3.13
C GLY A 76 -2.49 6.59 -4.39
N LEU A 77 -2.36 5.27 -4.21
CA LEU A 77 -2.33 4.33 -5.33
C LEU A 77 -3.66 4.31 -6.09
N ALA A 78 -4.79 4.33 -5.39
CA ALA A 78 -6.12 4.37 -6.00
C ALA A 78 -6.33 5.65 -6.82
N ALA A 79 -5.88 6.81 -6.30
CA ALA A 79 -5.93 8.09 -7.00
C ALA A 79 -5.10 8.09 -8.29
N VAL A 80 -3.90 7.51 -8.27
CA VAL A 80 -3.07 7.32 -9.47
C VAL A 80 -3.79 6.42 -10.49
N CYS A 81 -4.35 5.28 -10.05
CA CYS A 81 -5.11 4.39 -10.94
C CYS A 81 -6.33 5.08 -11.56
N GLN A 82 -7.01 5.95 -10.80
CA GLN A 82 -8.13 6.75 -11.29
C GLN A 82 -7.68 7.74 -12.38
N LEU A 83 -6.57 8.46 -12.18
CA LEU A 83 -6.02 9.35 -13.21
C LEU A 83 -5.58 8.60 -14.47
N LYS A 84 -5.10 7.36 -14.31
CA LYS A 84 -4.75 6.45 -15.42
C LYS A 84 -5.97 5.82 -16.11
N LYS A 85 -7.20 6.20 -15.72
CA LYS A 85 -8.47 5.62 -16.23
C LYS A 85 -8.64 4.12 -15.94
N GLN A 86 -7.92 3.60 -14.95
CA GLN A 86 -8.03 2.21 -14.50
C GLN A 86 -9.08 2.10 -13.39
N PHE A 87 -10.33 2.43 -13.73
CA PHE A 87 -11.39 2.63 -12.75
C PHE A 87 -11.70 1.39 -11.91
N GLN A 88 -11.65 0.19 -12.50
CA GLN A 88 -11.88 -1.04 -11.75
C GLN A 88 -10.85 -1.23 -10.63
N LYS A 89 -9.56 -1.09 -10.95
CA LYS A 89 -8.48 -1.21 -9.96
C LYS A 89 -8.55 -0.11 -8.91
N ALA A 90 -8.91 1.11 -9.31
CA ALA A 90 -9.10 2.20 -8.35
C ALA A 90 -10.22 1.87 -7.36
N CYS A 91 -11.36 1.33 -7.81
CA CYS A 91 -12.45 0.89 -6.94
C CYS A 91 -12.01 -0.20 -5.96
N ASP A 92 -11.28 -1.21 -6.44
CA ASP A 92 -10.78 -2.30 -5.59
C ASP A 92 -9.82 -1.76 -4.53
N LEU A 93 -8.90 -0.85 -4.91
CA LEU A 93 -7.96 -0.22 -3.98
C LEU A 93 -8.65 0.72 -2.98
N TYR A 94 -9.66 1.48 -3.40
CA TYR A 94 -10.46 2.30 -2.48
C TYR A 94 -11.23 1.43 -1.47
N ALA A 95 -11.72 0.26 -1.90
CA ALA A 95 -12.35 -0.70 -1.00
C ALA A 95 -11.33 -1.26 0.02
N VAL A 96 -10.10 -1.56 -0.41
CA VAL A 96 -9.02 -1.99 0.49
C VAL A 96 -8.65 -0.89 1.49
N ALA A 97 -8.45 0.35 1.03
CA ALA A 97 -8.18 1.50 1.92
C ALA A 97 -9.30 1.70 2.95
N PHE A 98 -10.56 1.47 2.54
CA PHE A 98 -11.69 1.49 3.45
C PHE A 98 -11.64 0.37 4.49
N THR A 99 -11.28 -0.86 4.12
CA THR A 99 -11.14 -1.97 5.09
C THR A 99 -9.99 -1.76 6.07
N LEU A 100 -8.93 -1.06 5.64
CA LEU A 100 -7.75 -0.75 6.44
C LEU A 100 -7.96 0.41 7.43
N LEU A 101 -8.95 1.27 7.19
CA LEU A 101 -9.45 2.24 8.16
C LEU A 101 -10.15 1.51 9.32
N LYS A 102 -9.37 0.78 10.12
CA LYS A 102 -9.81 -0.04 11.24
C LYS A 102 -10.13 0.82 12.48
N ASN A 103 -10.73 2.00 12.29
CA ASN A 103 -11.53 2.69 13.32
C ASN A 103 -12.22 3.96 12.79
N ASP A 104 -12.57 4.00 11.50
CA ASP A 104 -13.27 5.18 10.99
C ASP A 104 -14.48 4.78 10.13
N TYR A 105 -15.66 5.08 10.65
CA TYR A 105 -16.95 4.80 10.03
C TYR A 105 -17.26 5.75 8.86
N ARG A 106 -16.42 6.76 8.59
CA ARG A 106 -16.59 7.73 7.49
C ARG A 106 -16.78 7.08 6.11
N PRO A 107 -16.09 6.00 5.72
CA PRO A 107 -16.22 5.49 4.36
C PRO A 107 -17.39 4.51 4.16
N VAL A 108 -18.12 4.14 5.23
CA VAL A 108 -19.45 3.50 5.12
C VAL A 108 -20.45 4.42 4.41
N PHE A 109 -20.33 5.74 4.61
CA PHE A 109 -21.18 6.73 3.93
C PHE A 109 -20.89 6.81 2.44
N PHE A 110 -19.62 6.73 2.04
CA PHE A 110 -19.23 6.80 0.63
C PHE A 110 -19.57 5.53 -0.15
N TYR A 111 -19.40 4.34 0.46
CA TYR A 111 -19.85 3.08 -0.13
C TYR A 111 -21.36 3.08 -0.42
N ARG A 112 -22.19 3.54 0.54
CA ARG A 112 -23.65 3.62 0.33
C ARG A 112 -24.06 4.66 -0.70
N ALA A 113 -23.39 5.81 -0.78
CA ALA A 113 -23.69 6.83 -1.77
C ALA A 113 -23.42 6.32 -3.20
N VAL A 114 -22.31 5.60 -3.42
CA VAL A 114 -21.97 5.02 -4.74
C VAL A 114 -22.94 3.89 -5.13
N SER A 115 -23.42 3.09 -4.19
CA SER A 115 -24.44 2.06 -4.47
C SER A 115 -25.81 2.64 -4.83
N ILE A 116 -26.17 3.82 -4.34
CA ILE A 116 -27.45 4.48 -4.69
C ILE A 116 -27.38 5.13 -6.07
N ILE A 117 -26.22 5.63 -6.50
CA ILE A 117 -26.06 6.23 -7.83
C ILE A 117 -26.09 5.17 -8.94
N ASN A 118 -25.86 3.90 -8.60
CA ASN A 118 -25.90 2.75 -9.52
C ASN A 118 -27.21 1.92 -9.43
N ALA A 119 -28.26 2.42 -8.74
CA ALA A 119 -29.59 1.82 -8.69
C ALA A 119 -30.62 2.73 -9.37
#